data_AF-A0A2M7I848-F1
#
_entry.id   AF-A0A2M7I848-F1
#
_cell.length_a   1.000
_cell.length_b   1.000
_cell.length_c   1.000
_cell.angle_alpha   90.00
_cell.angle_beta   90.00
_cell.angle_gamma   90.00
#
_symmetry.space_group_name_H-M   'P 1'
#
loop_
_entity.id
_entity.type
_entity.pdbx_description
1 polymer ?
#
loop_
_entity_poly.entity_id
_entity_poly.type
_entity_poly.pdbx_seq_one_letter_code
_entity_poly.pdbx_strand_id
1 'polypeptide(L)' 'RWRKFSYEQIIARDKTSLDIFWLKDKNLADLDNLPEPDVLALEIIENLEAGLNSFREVATAL' A
#
# COMPACT_ATOMS: atom_id res chain seq x y z
N ARG A 1 11.08 20.85 -4.92
CA ARG A 1 12.23 19.91 -5.04
C ARG A 1 12.52 19.72 -6.53
N TRP A 2 13.77 19.76 -6.98
CA TRP A 2 14.17 19.62 -8.39
C TRP A 2 15.16 18.46 -8.56
N ARG A 3 15.02 17.66 -9.62
CA ARG A 3 15.95 16.58 -9.95
C ARG A 3 16.12 16.50 -11.48
N LYS A 4 17.36 16.31 -11.93
CA LYS A 4 17.70 16.09 -13.35
C LYS A 4 17.95 14.60 -13.63
N PHE A 5 17.65 14.17 -14.84
CA PHE A 5 17.90 12.83 -15.36
C PHE A 5 18.75 12.93 -16.63
N SER A 6 19.73 12.03 -16.79
CA SER A 6 20.52 11.95 -18.03
C SER A 6 19.77 11.20 -19.12
N TYR A 7 20.18 11.37 -20.38
CA TYR A 7 19.62 10.65 -21.52
C TYR A 7 19.69 9.12 -21.33
N GLU A 8 20.82 8.62 -20.85
CA GLU A 8 21.05 7.19 -20.56
C GLU A 8 20.05 6.66 -19.53
N GLN A 9 19.73 7.45 -18.50
CA GLN A 9 18.76 7.08 -17.48
C GLN A 9 17.33 7.04 -18.00
N ILE A 10 17.00 7.81 -19.04
CA ILE A 10 15.67 7.85 -19.65
C ILE A 10 15.51 6.67 -20.61
N ILE A 11 16.52 6.39 -21.44
CA ILE A 11 16.46 5.35 -22.47
C ILE A 11 16.53 3.93 -21.89
N ALA A 12 17.14 3.76 -20.71
CA ALA A 12 17.18 2.47 -20.01
C ALA A 12 15.85 2.09 -19.33
N ARG A 13 14.85 2.99 -19.33
CA ARG A 13 13.54 2.72 -18.71
C ARG A 13 12.67 1.87 -19.62
N ASP A 14 11.78 1.09 -19.01
CA ASP A 14 10.77 0.35 -19.75
C ASP A 14 9.97 1.29 -20.66
N LYS A 15 9.92 0.94 -21.94
CA LYS A 15 9.24 1.68 -23.02
C LYS A 15 9.65 3.17 -23.13
N THR A 16 10.82 3.56 -22.62
CA THR A 16 11.23 4.96 -22.54
C THR A 16 10.19 5.83 -21.81
N SER A 17 9.53 5.27 -20.79
CA SER A 17 8.50 5.98 -20.04
C SER A 17 9.06 7.22 -19.33
N LEU A 18 8.52 8.39 -19.67
CA LEU A 18 8.85 9.68 -19.05
C LEU A 18 8.08 9.93 -17.75
N ASP A 19 7.27 8.98 -17.31
CA ASP A 19 6.60 9.02 -16.02
C ASP A 19 7.62 8.69 -14.91
N ILE A 20 8.39 9.71 -14.52
CA ILE A 20 9.51 9.59 -13.58
C ILE A 20 9.10 10.11 -12.20
N PHE A 21 8.74 9.18 -11.32
CA PHE A 21 8.57 9.48 -9.90
C PHE A 21 9.93 9.46 -9.18
N TRP A 22 10.37 10.59 -8.64
CA TRP A 22 11.58 10.69 -7.80
C TRP A 22 11.30 11.04 -6.35
N LEU A 23 10.02 11.21 -6.04
CA LEU A 23 9.49 11.38 -4.71
C LEU A 23 8.58 10.18 -4.48
N LYS A 24 9.06 9.19 -3.73
CA LYS A 24 8.15 8.24 -3.09
C LYS A 24 7.45 9.01 -1.97
N ASP A 25 6.12 9.03 -2.01
CA ASP A 25 5.34 9.43 -0.84
C ASP A 25 5.68 8.47 0.31
N LYS A 26 5.95 9.00 1.50
CA LYS A 26 6.36 8.18 2.64
C LYS A 26 5.23 7.31 3.18
N ASN A 27 4.00 7.52 2.72
CA ASN A 27 2.87 6.64 2.99
C ASN A 27 2.93 5.29 2.25
N LEU A 28 3.94 5.07 1.38
CA LEU A 28 4.18 3.77 0.72
C LEU A 28 5.23 2.90 1.44
N ALA A 29 5.71 3.31 2.63
CA ALA A 29 6.76 2.60 3.36
C ALA A 29 6.35 1.21 3.86
N ASP A 30 5.04 0.92 3.91
CA ASP A 30 4.54 -0.35 4.43
C ASP A 30 4.51 -1.47 3.39
N LEU A 31 4.63 -1.17 2.09
CA LEU A 31 4.65 -2.21 1.04
C LEU A 31 5.99 -2.94 0.96
N ASP A 32 7.10 -2.23 1.26
CA ASP A 32 8.45 -2.79 1.21
C ASP A 32 8.76 -3.66 2.47
N ASN A 33 7.90 -3.62 3.51
CA ASN A 33 8.04 -4.34 4.78
C ASN A 33 6.75 -5.10 5.18
N LEU A 34 5.98 -5.59 4.19
CA LEU A 34 4.78 -6.36 4.49
C LEU A 34 5.13 -7.64 5.27
N PRO A 35 4.35 -7.98 6.32
CA PRO A 35 4.48 -9.27 6.99
C PRO A 35 4.13 -10.41 6.03
N GLU A 36 4.47 -11.64 6.41
CA GLU A 36 4.12 -12.83 5.62
C GLU A 36 2.61 -12.88 5.30
N PRO A 37 2.20 -13.38 4.11
CA PRO A 37 0.81 -13.37 3.68
C PRO A 37 -0.16 -14.01 4.69
N ASP A 38 0.27 -15.06 5.39
CA ASP A 38 -0.53 -15.75 6.39
C ASP A 38 -0.81 -14.87 7.61
N VAL A 39 0.17 -14.05 8.03
CA VAL A 39 0.01 -13.09 9.14
C VAL A 39 -0.99 -12.01 8.74
N LEU A 40 -0.83 -11.46 7.54
CA LEU A 40 -1.73 -10.44 7.01
C LEU A 40 -3.16 -10.97 6.87
N ALA A 41 -3.34 -12.21 6.39
CA ALA A 41 -4.64 -12.84 6.26
C ALA A 41 -5.34 -13.00 7.63
N LEU A 42 -4.60 -13.41 8.66
CA LEU A 42 -5.12 -13.54 10.02
C LEU A 42 -5.55 -12.18 10.60
N GLU A 43 -4.73 -11.14 10.44
CA GLU A 43 -5.07 -9.78 10.90
C GLU A 43 -6.32 -9.22 10.20
N ILE A 44 -6.48 -9.49 8.91
CA ILE A 44 -7.69 -9.08 8.17
C ILE A 44 -8.92 -9.80 8.72
N ILE A 45 -8.83 -11.12 8.96
CA ILE A 45 -9.95 -11.90 9.52
C ILE A 45 -10.35 -11.35 10.89
N GLU A 46 -9.39 -11.14 11.79
CA GLU A 46 -9.64 -10.61 13.13
C GLU A 46 -10.34 -9.24 13.10
N ASN A 47 -9.85 -8.33 12.26
CA ASN A 47 -10.47 -7.01 12.12
C ASN A 47 -11.91 -7.08 11.58
N LEU A 48 -12.16 -7.97 10.61
CA LEU A 48 -13.51 -8.17 10.07
C LEU A 48 -14.45 -8.80 11.10
N GLU A 49 -13.96 -9.75 11.91
CA GLU A 49 -14.75 -10.34 13.01
C GLU A 49 -15.09 -9.31 14.09
N ALA A 50 -14.14 -8.47 14.47
CA ALA A 50 -14.36 -7.38 15.42
C ALA A 50 -15.40 -6.38 14.89
N GLY A 51 -15.27 -5.97 13.62
CA GLY A 51 -16.25 -5.10 12.97
C GLY A 51 -17.64 -5.73 12.89
N LEU A 52 -17.72 -7.01 12.52
CA LEU A 52 -18.98 -7.74 12.45
C LEU A 52 -19.65 -7.86 13.82
N ASN A 53 -18.89 -8.11 14.88
CA ASN A 53 -19.42 -8.16 16.24
C ASN A 53 -19.96 -6.80 16.68
N SER A 54 -19.26 -5.71 16.37
CA SER A 54 -19.76 -4.35 16.63
C SER A 54 -21.10 -4.08 15.92
N PHE A 55 -21.24 -4.50 14.66
CA PHE A 55 -22.52 -4.38 13.94
C PHE A 55 -23.63 -5.24 14.55
N ARG A 56 -23.31 -6.46 15.01
CA ARG A 56 -24.28 -7.33 15.69
C ARG A 56 -24.76 -6.70 16.99
N GLU A 57 -23.87 -6.14 17.79
CA GLU A 57 -24.22 -5.45 19.03
C GLU A 57 -25.20 -4.30 18.76
N VAL A 58 -24.91 -3.47 17.76
CA VAL A 58 -25.80 -2.38 17.33
C VAL A 58 -27.15 -2.92 16.86
N ALA A 59 -27.17 -4.01 16.07
CA ALA A 59 -28.41 -4.61 15.57
C ALA A 59 -29.27 -5.22 16.69
N THR A 60 -28.66 -5.76 17.76
CA THR A 60 -29.39 -6.28 18.92
C THR A 60 -29.83 -5.21 19.91
N ALA A 61 -29.25 -4.01 19.85
CA ALA A 61 -29.62 -2.86 20.68
C ALA A 61 -30.80 -2.05 20.12
N LEU A 62 -31.31 -2.42 18.94
CA LEU A 62 -32.54 -1.90 18.31
C LEU A 62 -33.76 -2.73 18.70
#